data_AF-A0A7C1L4F0-F1
#
_entry.id   AF-A0A7C1L4F0-F1
#
_cell.length_a   1.000
_cell.length_b   1.000
_cell.length_c   1.000
_cell.angle_alpha   90.00
_cell.angle_beta   90.00
_cell.angle_gamma   90.00
#
_symmetry.space_group_name_H-M   'P 1'
#
loop_
_entity.id
_entity.type
_entity.pdbx_description
1 polymer ?
#
loop_
_entity_poly.entity_id
_entity_poly.type
_entity_poly.pdbx_seq_one_letter_code
_entity_poly.pdbx_strand_id
1 'polypeptide(L)'
;MKQIVHNNTEINSRRNFLRKLITGSAGVSLGTFAVPHVVSGKLFGGDKSEVSLVTGTDRRELTYQSLKPFQEVIEKAIGDKQVVIKVNAGVAEPKYKINSTHADHIRGILDFLKPIYDRQVIIAEGTASVACIAFIGFENYGYMPVEKEYNAKFIDANDQPYTTRWIRAAKHHPVPINIIDMFMDQNIYLISAACMKTHNAVVGTYSLKNVVMGSPVCHYKNKKLANREKNEKAKMHGGRESKGGRELSYNIFRIALLGV
;
A
#
# COMPACT_ATOMS: atom_id res chain seq x y z
N MET A 1 -37.02 -15.46 -47.80
CA MET A 1 -36.31 -14.16 -47.93
C MET A 1 -36.62 -13.33 -46.70
N LYS A 2 -35.71 -12.82 -45.87
CA LYS A 2 -34.25 -12.67 -45.89
C LYS A 2 -33.70 -13.01 -44.50
N GLN A 3 -32.50 -13.56 -44.48
CA GLN A 3 -31.66 -13.85 -43.32
C GLN A 3 -31.12 -12.52 -42.75
N ILE A 4 -31.17 -12.32 -41.43
CA ILE A 4 -30.38 -11.28 -40.76
C ILE A 4 -29.53 -11.99 -39.71
N VAL A 5 -28.24 -12.08 -40.03
CA VAL A 5 -27.16 -12.55 -39.16
C VAL A 5 -26.89 -11.46 -38.12
N HIS A 6 -26.87 -11.81 -36.84
CA HIS A 6 -26.21 -11.00 -35.81
C HIS A 6 -24.92 -11.71 -35.40
N ASN A 7 -23.80 -11.05 -35.70
CA ASN A 7 -22.46 -11.49 -35.39
C ASN A 7 -22.27 -11.54 -33.87
N ASN A 8 -21.89 -12.70 -33.34
CA ASN A 8 -21.37 -12.84 -32.00
C ASN A 8 -20.03 -12.10 -31.90
N THR A 9 -20.03 -10.90 -31.32
CA THR A 9 -18.81 -10.26 -30.85
C THR A 9 -18.23 -11.07 -29.71
N GLU A 10 -17.05 -11.67 -29.92
CA GLU A 10 -16.28 -12.36 -28.88
C GLU A 10 -16.09 -11.48 -27.65
N ILE A 11 -16.72 -11.87 -26.54
CA ILE A 11 -16.44 -11.29 -25.23
C ILE A 11 -15.03 -11.73 -24.84
N ASN A 12 -14.09 -10.78 -24.84
CA ASN A 12 -12.72 -10.97 -24.36
C ASN A 12 -12.74 -11.37 -22.87
N SER A 13 -12.82 -12.67 -22.58
CA SER A 13 -12.71 -13.18 -21.22
C SER A 13 -11.25 -13.22 -20.77
N ARG A 14 -11.01 -13.03 -19.46
CA ARG A 14 -9.67 -13.07 -18.84
C ARG A 14 -8.91 -14.37 -19.13
N ARG A 15 -9.61 -15.48 -19.38
CA ARG A 15 -9.00 -16.76 -19.78
C ARG A 15 -8.44 -16.75 -21.19
N ASN A 16 -9.05 -16.02 -22.12
CA ASN A 16 -8.56 -15.90 -23.50
C ASN A 16 -7.29 -15.04 -23.57
N PHE A 17 -7.18 -14.01 -22.72
CA PHE A 17 -5.96 -13.22 -22.59
C PHE A 17 -4.76 -14.05 -22.09
N LEU A 18 -4.96 -14.84 -21.02
CA LEU A 18 -3.92 -15.71 -20.48
C LEU A 18 -3.54 -16.83 -21.46
N ARG A 19 -4.49 -17.38 -22.23
CA ARG A 19 -4.19 -18.35 -23.29
C ARG A 19 -3.35 -17.73 -24.41
N LYS A 20 -3.66 -16.52 -24.86
CA LYS A 20 -2.90 -15.81 -25.91
C LYS A 20 -1.47 -15.48 -25.49
N LEU A 21 -1.21 -15.23 -24.20
CA LEU A 21 0.15 -15.05 -23.66
C LEU A 21 0.98 -16.34 -23.71
N ILE A 22 0.37 -17.50 -23.51
CA ILE A 22 1.06 -18.80 -23.56
C ILE A 22 1.39 -19.19 -25.02
N THR A 23 0.59 -18.77 -25.99
CA THR A 23 0.82 -19.05 -27.42
C THR A 23 1.73 -18.03 -28.12
N GLY A 24 2.06 -16.90 -27.47
CA GLY A 24 2.80 -15.78 -28.05
C GLY A 24 4.33 -15.82 -27.90
N SER A 25 4.90 -16.88 -27.35
CA SER A 25 6.36 -17.00 -27.12
C SER A 25 7.16 -17.45 -28.36
N ALA A 26 6.54 -17.55 -29.53
CA ALA A 26 7.21 -17.85 -30.79
C ALA A 26 6.84 -16.81 -31.86
N GLY A 27 7.64 -15.77 -32.00
CA GLY A 27 7.65 -14.92 -33.19
C GLY A 27 7.44 -13.43 -32.95
N VAL A 28 8.52 -12.71 -32.61
CA VAL A 28 8.73 -11.34 -33.07
C VAL A 28 10.22 -11.17 -33.42
N SER A 29 10.56 -11.48 -34.67
CA SER A 29 11.77 -11.03 -35.33
C SER A 29 11.33 -10.44 -36.67
N LEU A 30 11.62 -9.14 -36.90
CA LEU A 30 11.56 -8.32 -38.13
C LEU A 30 11.18 -6.88 -37.68
N GLY A 31 11.92 -5.77 -37.84
CA GLY A 31 13.21 -5.46 -38.43
C GLY A 31 13.38 -3.92 -38.42
N THR A 32 14.59 -3.44 -38.09
CA THR A 32 15.26 -2.17 -38.48
C THR A 32 14.59 -0.81 -38.22
N PHE A 33 15.04 -0.11 -37.17
CA PHE A 33 15.87 1.11 -37.29
C PHE A 33 16.84 1.19 -36.09
N ALA A 34 18.12 1.34 -36.39
CA ALA A 34 19.21 1.33 -35.42
C ALA A 34 19.27 2.66 -34.66
N VAL A 35 18.93 2.62 -33.37
CA VAL A 35 19.61 3.38 -32.32
C VAL A 35 20.01 2.33 -31.29
N PRO A 36 21.28 2.23 -30.87
CA PRO A 36 21.66 1.31 -29.81
C PRO A 36 21.22 1.90 -28.48
N HIS A 37 19.91 2.03 -28.27
CA HIS A 37 19.39 1.95 -26.93
C HIS A 37 19.31 0.46 -26.60
N VAL A 38 20.45 -0.05 -26.13
CA VAL A 38 20.41 -0.96 -24.99
C VAL A 38 19.60 -0.21 -23.94
N VAL A 39 18.29 -0.41 -23.92
CA VAL A 39 17.48 -0.10 -22.76
C VAL A 39 17.92 -1.13 -21.75
N SER A 40 19.00 -0.77 -21.07
CA SER A 40 19.50 -1.45 -19.90
C SER A 40 18.31 -1.60 -18.96
N GLY A 41 17.81 -2.84 -18.81
CA GLY A 41 16.83 -3.24 -17.79
C GLY A 41 17.42 -3.17 -16.38
N LYS A 42 18.25 -2.15 -16.11
CA LYS A 42 19.02 -1.91 -14.89
C LYS A 42 18.59 -0.61 -14.22
N LEU A 43 17.39 -0.10 -14.53
CA LEU A 43 16.76 0.96 -13.76
C LEU A 43 16.11 0.43 -12.48
N PHE A 44 15.78 -0.87 -12.43
CA PHE A 44 15.33 -1.57 -11.23
C PHE A 44 15.84 -3.02 -11.36
N GLY A 45 16.49 -3.54 -10.31
CA GLY A 45 17.30 -4.76 -10.36
C GLY A 45 16.64 -5.95 -11.07
N GLY A 46 17.46 -6.75 -11.75
CA GLY A 46 17.07 -8.03 -12.34
C GLY A 46 16.81 -9.14 -11.31
N ASP A 47 16.58 -8.77 -10.05
CA ASP A 47 16.34 -9.70 -8.96
C ASP A 47 14.84 -10.01 -8.92
N LYS A 48 14.52 -11.30 -8.97
CA LYS A 48 13.14 -11.77 -8.84
C LYS A 48 12.66 -11.47 -7.42
N SER A 49 11.44 -10.94 -7.28
CA SER A 49 10.81 -10.82 -5.97
C SER A 49 10.53 -12.21 -5.41
N GLU A 50 10.96 -12.48 -4.18
CA GLU A 50 10.59 -13.69 -3.48
C GLU A 50 9.18 -13.57 -2.91
N VAL A 51 8.39 -14.64 -3.05
CA VAL A 51 6.97 -14.65 -2.69
C VAL A 51 6.65 -15.95 -1.97
N SER A 52 5.98 -15.84 -0.82
CA SER A 52 5.40 -16.98 -0.10
C SER A 52 3.87 -16.93 -0.18
N LEU A 53 3.26 -18.07 -0.48
CA LEU A 53 1.81 -18.23 -0.56
C LEU A 53 1.40 -19.45 0.26
N VAL A 54 0.43 -19.26 1.15
CA VAL A 54 -0.10 -20.31 2.04
C VAL A 54 -1.63 -20.29 1.95
N THR A 55 -2.25 -21.47 2.04
CA THR A 55 -3.71 -21.65 2.00
C THR A 55 -4.21 -22.36 3.25
N GLY A 56 -5.40 -22.02 3.73
CA GLY A 56 -6.02 -22.62 4.92
C GLY A 56 -7.23 -21.83 5.38
N THR A 57 -7.68 -22.08 6.62
CA THR A 57 -8.92 -21.50 7.18
C THR A 57 -8.68 -20.55 8.35
N ASP A 58 -7.51 -20.60 8.99
CA ASP A 58 -7.15 -19.70 10.09
C ASP A 58 -6.24 -18.56 9.61
N ARG A 59 -6.72 -17.32 9.72
CA ARG A 59 -5.99 -16.15 9.20
C ARG A 59 -4.69 -15.85 9.94
N ARG A 60 -4.67 -16.06 11.26
CA ARG A 60 -3.51 -15.76 12.11
C ARG A 60 -2.36 -16.68 11.74
N GLU A 61 -2.67 -17.98 11.68
CA GLU A 61 -1.73 -19.03 11.28
C GLU A 61 -1.22 -18.82 9.86
N LEU A 62 -2.12 -18.54 8.90
CA LEU A 62 -1.71 -18.27 7.52
C LEU A 62 -0.75 -17.09 7.40
N THR A 63 -0.94 -16.07 8.22
CA THR A 63 -0.04 -14.92 8.24
C THR A 63 1.34 -15.32 8.78
N TYR A 64 1.38 -16.01 9.92
CA TYR A 64 2.62 -16.52 10.51
C TYR A 64 3.40 -17.42 9.52
N GLN A 65 2.73 -18.41 8.94
CA GLN A 65 3.34 -19.36 7.99
C GLN A 65 3.81 -18.68 6.72
N SER A 66 3.11 -17.64 6.24
CA SER A 66 3.55 -16.90 5.06
C SER A 66 4.87 -16.14 5.27
N LEU A 67 5.15 -15.71 6.51
CA LEU A 67 6.39 -14.99 6.86
C LEU A 67 7.54 -15.93 7.20
N LYS A 68 7.24 -17.14 7.69
CA LYS A 68 8.23 -18.08 8.21
C LYS A 68 9.40 -18.39 7.25
N PRO A 69 9.20 -18.59 5.92
CA PRO A 69 10.30 -18.83 4.99
C PRO A 69 11.31 -17.68 4.90
N PHE A 70 10.90 -16.47 5.29
CA PHE A 70 11.73 -15.27 5.25
C PHE A 70 12.33 -14.89 6.60
N GLN A 71 12.24 -15.75 7.63
CA GLN A 71 12.65 -15.40 8.99
C GLN A 71 14.06 -14.83 9.05
N GLU A 72 15.05 -15.55 8.51
CA GLU A 72 16.46 -15.14 8.57
C GLU A 72 16.70 -13.79 7.87
N VAL A 73 16.06 -13.58 6.71
CA VAL A 73 16.20 -12.34 5.93
C VAL A 73 15.52 -11.18 6.66
N ILE A 74 14.34 -11.40 7.22
CA ILE A 74 13.60 -10.37 7.97
C ILE A 74 14.34 -10.01 9.25
N GLU A 75 14.80 -11.00 10.03
CA GLU A 75 15.57 -10.79 11.26
C GLU A 75 16.83 -9.98 11.01
N LYS A 76 17.60 -10.35 9.97
CA LYS A 76 18.79 -9.60 9.54
C LYS A 76 18.44 -8.17 9.08
N ALA A 77 17.33 -7.99 8.36
CA ALA A 77 16.93 -6.69 7.83
C ALA A 77 16.34 -5.75 8.91
N ILE A 78 15.75 -6.32 9.96
CA ILE A 78 15.35 -5.63 11.19
C ILE A 78 16.62 -5.10 11.86
N GLY A 79 17.57 -5.96 12.23
CA GLY A 79 18.76 -5.55 12.97
C GLY A 79 18.41 -4.64 14.16
N ASP A 80 19.04 -3.47 14.24
CA ASP A 80 18.78 -2.50 15.32
C ASP A 80 17.61 -1.54 15.04
N LYS A 81 16.86 -1.71 13.96
CA LYS A 81 15.77 -0.81 13.58
C LYS A 81 14.54 -0.99 14.46
N GLN A 82 13.75 0.07 14.62
CA GLN A 82 12.42 0.03 15.23
C GLN A 82 11.43 -0.62 14.27
N VAL A 83 10.73 -1.68 14.69
CA VAL A 83 9.68 -2.29 13.87
C VAL A 83 8.40 -1.48 13.95
N VAL A 84 7.85 -1.13 12.79
CA VAL A 84 6.54 -0.46 12.64
C VAL A 84 5.64 -1.31 11.75
N ILE A 85 4.45 -1.63 12.21
CA ILE A 85 3.40 -2.26 11.40
C ILE A 85 2.42 -1.18 10.95
N LYS A 86 2.39 -0.91 9.64
CA LYS A 86 1.38 -0.04 9.04
C LYS A 86 0.15 -0.86 8.66
N VAL A 87 -0.90 -0.77 9.48
CA VAL A 87 -2.21 -1.37 9.16
C VAL A 87 -2.90 -0.59 8.03
N ASN A 88 -3.83 -1.22 7.33
CA ASN A 88 -4.76 -0.58 6.41
C ASN A 88 -6.04 -0.29 7.18
N ALA A 89 -6.15 0.88 7.79
CA ALA A 89 -7.33 1.39 8.46
C ALA A 89 -7.53 2.89 8.12
N GLY A 90 -7.29 3.23 6.86
CA GLY A 90 -7.29 4.62 6.37
C GLY A 90 -8.64 5.33 6.43
N VAL A 91 -9.73 4.63 6.71
CA VAL A 91 -11.03 5.21 7.05
C VAL A 91 -11.46 4.62 8.38
N ALA A 92 -12.02 5.43 9.27
CA ALA A 92 -12.30 5.02 10.66
C ALA A 92 -13.76 4.61 10.93
N GLU A 93 -14.52 4.17 9.91
CA GLU A 93 -15.94 3.80 10.07
C GLU A 93 -16.17 2.28 10.07
N PRO A 94 -17.11 1.74 10.87
CA PRO A 94 -17.37 0.30 10.97
C PRO A 94 -17.66 -0.37 9.62
N LYS A 95 -18.41 0.29 8.73
CA LYS A 95 -18.78 -0.24 7.41
C LYS A 95 -17.58 -0.55 6.50
N TYR A 96 -16.42 0.05 6.76
CA TYR A 96 -15.20 -0.19 5.98
C TYR A 96 -14.29 -1.28 6.56
N LYS A 97 -14.68 -1.94 7.67
CA LYS A 97 -13.89 -2.99 8.34
C LYS A 97 -13.44 -4.11 7.39
N ILE A 98 -14.28 -4.50 6.43
CA ILE A 98 -13.95 -5.55 5.45
C ILE A 98 -12.81 -5.16 4.50
N ASN A 99 -12.57 -3.86 4.32
CA ASN A 99 -11.52 -3.31 3.47
C ASN A 99 -10.23 -2.99 4.25
N SER A 100 -10.22 -3.29 5.55
CA SER A 100 -9.17 -2.97 6.50
C SER A 100 -8.38 -4.22 6.90
N THR A 101 -7.24 -4.03 7.53
CA THR A 101 -6.46 -5.15 8.10
C THR A 101 -7.30 -5.89 9.13
N HIS A 102 -7.29 -7.22 9.11
CA HIS A 102 -7.97 -7.98 10.16
C HIS A 102 -7.11 -8.03 11.42
N ALA A 103 -7.72 -8.00 12.61
CA ALA A 103 -6.96 -8.09 13.88
C ALA A 103 -6.06 -9.32 13.93
N ASP A 104 -6.54 -10.48 13.49
CA ASP A 104 -5.75 -11.71 13.45
C ASP A 104 -4.57 -11.70 12.47
N HIS A 105 -4.63 -10.86 11.43
CA HIS A 105 -3.47 -10.65 10.57
C HIS A 105 -2.38 -9.89 11.32
N ILE A 106 -2.75 -8.90 12.15
CA ILE A 106 -1.82 -8.21 13.05
C ILE A 106 -1.22 -9.20 14.04
N ARG A 107 -2.05 -10.04 14.68
CA ARG A 107 -1.60 -11.09 15.62
C ARG A 107 -0.61 -12.05 14.97
N GLY A 108 -0.89 -12.54 13.76
CA GLY A 108 0.01 -13.46 13.07
C GLY A 108 1.36 -12.84 12.71
N ILE A 109 1.40 -11.53 12.37
CA ILE A 109 2.68 -10.80 12.24
C ILE A 109 3.40 -10.74 13.59
N LEU A 110 2.69 -10.42 14.67
CA LEU A 110 3.28 -10.31 16.01
C LEU A 110 3.78 -11.65 16.56
N ASP A 111 3.08 -12.76 16.29
CA ASP A 111 3.55 -14.10 16.64
C ASP A 111 4.86 -14.45 15.92
N PHE A 112 4.97 -14.06 14.65
CA PHE A 112 6.19 -14.24 13.86
C PHE A 112 7.34 -13.39 14.40
N LEU A 113 7.06 -12.15 14.81
CA LEU A 113 8.08 -11.25 15.34
C LEU A 113 8.54 -11.61 16.75
N LYS A 114 7.67 -12.20 17.58
CA LYS A 114 7.94 -12.53 18.99
C LYS A 114 9.28 -13.22 19.25
N PRO A 115 9.73 -14.25 18.48
CA PRO A 115 11.02 -14.88 18.68
C PRO A 115 12.24 -14.09 18.16
N ILE A 116 12.05 -13.08 17.30
CA ILE A 116 13.14 -12.37 16.60
C ILE A 116 13.22 -10.87 16.92
N TYR A 117 12.29 -10.34 17.71
CA TYR A 117 12.21 -8.93 18.09
C TYR A 117 11.62 -8.78 19.49
N ASP A 118 12.44 -8.30 20.43
CA ASP A 118 12.13 -8.19 21.85
C ASP A 118 11.63 -6.78 22.27
N ARG A 119 11.93 -5.77 21.47
CA ARG A 119 11.51 -4.37 21.66
C ARG A 119 10.02 -4.18 21.37
N GLN A 120 9.48 -3.04 21.80
CA GLN A 120 8.07 -2.71 21.56
C GLN A 120 7.80 -2.51 20.06
N VAL A 121 6.79 -3.18 19.50
CA VAL A 121 6.35 -2.99 18.12
C VAL A 121 5.38 -1.81 18.05
N ILE A 122 5.60 -0.87 17.14
CA ILE A 122 4.67 0.24 16.91
C ILE A 122 3.67 -0.15 15.82
N ILE A 123 2.39 0.07 16.06
CA ILE A 123 1.31 -0.18 15.09
C ILE A 123 0.66 1.15 14.75
N ALA A 124 0.65 1.53 13.47
CA ALA A 124 0.31 2.90 13.07
C ALA A 124 -0.68 2.96 11.91
N GLU A 125 -1.50 4.00 11.89
CA GLU A 125 -2.23 4.48 10.71
C GLU A 125 -2.20 5.99 10.62
N GLY A 126 -2.07 6.51 9.41
CA GLY A 126 -2.43 7.88 9.09
C GLY A 126 -3.82 7.87 8.50
N THR A 127 -4.87 7.93 9.32
CA THR A 127 -6.26 7.94 8.82
C THR A 127 -6.54 9.13 7.89
N ALA A 128 -7.45 8.96 6.94
CA ALA A 128 -7.97 10.01 6.06
C ALA A 128 -9.16 10.77 6.69
N SER A 129 -9.61 10.34 7.88
CA SER A 129 -10.73 10.95 8.59
C SER A 129 -10.40 12.37 9.07
N VAL A 130 -11.12 13.36 8.56
CA VAL A 130 -10.93 14.79 8.86
C VAL A 130 -11.52 15.24 10.20
N ALA A 131 -12.24 14.33 10.87
CA ALA A 131 -12.96 14.58 12.12
C ALA A 131 -12.59 13.58 13.23
N CYS A 132 -11.77 12.56 12.94
CA CYS A 132 -11.53 11.44 13.85
C CYS A 132 -10.05 11.08 13.89
N ILE A 133 -9.59 10.68 15.07
CA ILE A 133 -8.28 10.06 15.29
C ILE A 133 -8.26 8.61 14.80
N ALA A 134 -7.07 8.08 14.51
CA ALA A 134 -6.87 6.70 14.08
C ALA A 134 -7.44 5.68 15.10
N PHE A 135 -7.41 6.00 16.40
CA PHE A 135 -7.92 5.13 17.47
C PHE A 135 -9.41 4.79 17.34
N ILE A 136 -10.23 5.67 16.76
CA ILE A 136 -11.64 5.34 16.49
C ILE A 136 -11.72 4.18 15.48
N GLY A 137 -10.83 4.16 14.48
CA GLY A 137 -10.72 3.04 13.55
C GLY A 137 -10.19 1.79 14.24
N PHE A 138 -9.20 1.92 15.12
CA PHE A 138 -8.63 0.79 15.87
C PHE A 138 -9.67 0.10 16.76
N GLU A 139 -10.53 0.87 17.42
CA GLU A 139 -11.65 0.35 18.19
C GLU A 139 -12.69 -0.33 17.30
N ASN A 140 -13.18 0.36 16.27
CA ASN A 140 -14.17 -0.17 15.33
C ASN A 140 -13.72 -1.49 14.67
N TYR A 141 -12.42 -1.67 14.48
CA TYR A 141 -11.85 -2.85 13.83
C TYR A 141 -11.37 -3.92 14.80
N GLY A 142 -11.51 -3.70 16.11
CA GLY A 142 -11.21 -4.68 17.15
C GLY A 142 -9.71 -4.87 17.39
N TYR A 143 -8.91 -3.83 17.20
CA TYR A 143 -7.46 -3.89 17.36
C TYR A 143 -7.02 -3.64 18.80
N MET A 144 -7.78 -2.89 19.59
CA MET A 144 -7.40 -2.49 20.95
C MET A 144 -6.98 -3.63 21.89
N PRO A 145 -7.55 -4.85 21.83
CA PRO A 145 -7.07 -5.97 22.64
C PRO A 145 -5.60 -6.35 22.38
N VAL A 146 -5.05 -6.08 21.18
CA VAL A 146 -3.70 -6.48 20.77
C VAL A 146 -2.61 -5.87 21.68
N GLU A 147 -2.78 -4.64 22.19
CA GLU A 147 -1.79 -4.04 23.12
C GLU A 147 -1.67 -4.79 24.44
N LYS A 148 -2.73 -5.50 24.86
CA LYS A 148 -2.72 -6.29 26.10
C LYS A 148 -2.14 -7.68 25.88
N GLU A 149 -2.14 -8.15 24.63
CA GLU A 149 -1.70 -9.49 24.25
C GLU A 149 -0.21 -9.52 23.87
N TYR A 150 0.37 -8.38 23.46
CA TYR A 150 1.75 -8.29 22.95
C TYR A 150 2.47 -7.04 23.46
N ASN A 151 3.80 -7.04 23.42
CA ASN A 151 4.61 -5.82 23.60
C ASN A 151 4.48 -4.91 22.36
N ALA A 152 3.29 -4.33 22.17
CA ALA A 152 2.96 -3.49 21.03
C ALA A 152 2.21 -2.23 21.47
N LYS A 153 2.32 -1.17 20.67
CA LYS A 153 1.67 0.11 20.94
C LYS A 153 1.06 0.70 19.68
N PHE A 154 -0.21 1.08 19.74
CA PHE A 154 -0.89 1.79 18.68
C PHE A 154 -0.59 3.29 18.76
N ILE A 155 -0.44 3.92 17.61
CA ILE A 155 -0.29 5.37 17.49
C ILE A 155 -1.12 5.91 16.31
N ASP A 156 -1.52 7.17 16.40
CA ASP A 156 -1.99 7.92 15.23
C ASP A 156 -0.78 8.50 14.50
N ALA A 157 -0.55 8.07 13.27
CA ALA A 157 0.58 8.56 12.48
C ALA A 157 0.39 10.03 12.08
N ASN A 158 -0.86 10.53 12.01
CA ASN A 158 -1.10 11.95 11.71
C ASN A 158 -0.66 12.89 12.85
N ASP A 159 -0.39 12.35 14.04
CA ASP A 159 0.12 13.09 15.21
C ASP A 159 1.66 13.09 15.31
N GLN A 160 2.34 12.48 14.35
CA GLN A 160 3.80 12.38 14.32
C GLN A 160 4.42 13.53 13.51
N PRO A 161 5.73 13.81 13.69
CA PRO A 161 6.46 14.74 12.85
C PRO A 161 6.32 14.42 11.36
N TYR A 162 6.36 15.47 10.55
CA TYR A 162 6.27 15.38 9.11
C TYR A 162 7.18 16.41 8.46
N THR A 163 7.61 16.09 7.24
CA THR A 163 8.35 17.03 6.40
C THR A 163 7.59 17.32 5.10
N THR A 164 7.62 18.58 4.68
CA THR A 164 7.07 18.96 3.37
C THR A 164 7.91 18.37 2.22
N ARG A 165 7.20 17.82 1.23
CA ARG A 165 7.71 17.28 -0.03
C ARG A 165 6.90 17.86 -1.19
N TRP A 166 7.33 17.57 -2.41
CA TRP A 166 6.67 18.06 -3.63
C TRP A 166 6.15 16.90 -4.47
N ILE A 167 4.90 17.00 -4.87
CA ILE A 167 4.22 16.04 -5.77
C ILE A 167 3.60 16.77 -6.96
N ARG A 168 3.08 16.02 -7.91
CA ARG A 168 2.40 16.56 -9.09
C ARG A 168 0.89 16.60 -8.85
N ALA A 169 0.30 17.78 -8.98
CA ALA A 169 -1.15 17.93 -9.01
C ALA A 169 -1.70 17.74 -10.42
N ALA A 170 -3.04 17.79 -10.55
CA ALA A 170 -3.70 17.92 -11.83
C ALA A 170 -3.15 19.13 -12.62
N LYS A 171 -3.25 19.08 -13.96
CA LYS A 171 -2.61 20.06 -14.87
C LYS A 171 -1.09 20.19 -14.71
N HIS A 172 -0.44 19.25 -14.03
CA HIS A 172 1.00 19.04 -14.02
C HIS A 172 1.83 20.09 -13.29
N HIS A 173 1.23 20.90 -12.44
CA HIS A 173 1.99 21.81 -11.58
C HIS A 173 2.43 21.12 -10.28
N PRO A 174 3.61 21.48 -9.73
CA PRO A 174 4.05 20.98 -8.43
C PRO A 174 3.17 21.54 -7.31
N VAL A 175 2.89 20.72 -6.29
CA VAL A 175 2.21 21.15 -5.06
C VAL A 175 2.92 20.59 -3.82
N PRO A 176 2.96 21.36 -2.72
CA PRO A 176 3.53 20.87 -1.47
C PRO A 176 2.59 19.85 -0.82
N ILE A 177 3.18 18.82 -0.23
CA ILE A 177 2.50 17.80 0.56
C ILE A 177 3.31 17.50 1.82
N ASN A 178 2.64 17.40 2.96
CA ASN A 178 3.26 17.02 4.22
C ASN A 178 3.26 15.50 4.37
N ILE A 179 4.44 14.91 4.51
CA ILE A 179 4.64 13.47 4.60
C ILE A 179 5.18 13.12 5.99
N ILE A 180 4.51 12.20 6.67
CA ILE A 180 4.87 11.72 8.01
C ILE A 180 6.25 11.06 7.97
N ASP A 181 7.17 11.54 8.79
CA ASP A 181 8.60 11.20 8.72
C ASP A 181 8.87 9.73 9.05
N MET A 182 8.07 9.15 9.94
CA MET A 182 8.15 7.75 10.34
C MET A 182 8.12 6.77 9.16
N PHE A 183 7.41 7.09 8.08
CA PHE A 183 7.33 6.21 6.90
C PHE A 183 8.51 6.38 5.92
N MET A 184 9.49 7.23 6.26
CA MET A 184 10.68 7.53 5.47
C MET A 184 11.98 7.32 6.26
N ASP A 185 11.88 6.94 7.52
CA ASP A 185 13.03 6.80 8.41
C ASP A 185 13.75 5.47 8.14
N GLN A 186 15.03 5.56 7.79
CA GLN A 186 15.87 4.39 7.52
C GLN A 186 16.16 3.54 8.76
N ASN A 187 15.94 4.09 9.96
CA ASN A 187 16.04 3.38 11.23
C ASN A 187 14.74 2.62 11.60
N ILE A 188 13.75 2.62 10.71
CA ILE A 188 12.51 1.88 10.87
C ILE A 188 12.47 0.69 9.92
N TYR A 189 12.11 -0.48 10.46
CA TYR A 189 11.74 -1.64 9.67
C TYR A 189 10.22 -1.66 9.50
N LEU A 190 9.76 -1.26 8.32
CA LEU A 190 8.34 -1.05 8.05
C LEU A 190 7.67 -2.29 7.45
N ILE A 191 6.67 -2.83 8.16
CA ILE A 191 5.82 -3.93 7.69
C ILE A 191 4.48 -3.36 7.24
N SER A 192 4.17 -3.46 5.96
CA SER A 192 2.85 -3.09 5.44
C SER A 192 1.86 -4.26 5.56
N ALA A 193 1.00 -4.21 6.58
CA ALA A 193 -0.08 -5.17 6.80
C ALA A 193 -1.29 -4.90 5.87
N ALA A 194 -1.06 -4.89 4.55
CA ALA A 194 -2.02 -4.46 3.56
C ALA A 194 -3.12 -5.51 3.30
N CYS A 195 -4.38 -5.07 3.28
CA CYS A 195 -5.47 -5.83 2.67
C CYS A 195 -5.50 -5.56 1.15
N MET A 196 -5.33 -6.61 0.34
CA MET A 196 -5.39 -6.52 -1.12
C MET A 196 -6.82 -6.25 -1.58
N LYS A 197 -7.01 -5.16 -2.32
CA LYS A 197 -8.32 -4.73 -2.87
C LYS A 197 -8.15 -4.08 -4.24
N THR A 198 -9.14 -4.21 -5.11
CA THR A 198 -9.16 -3.48 -6.39
C THR A 198 -9.29 -1.98 -6.14
N HIS A 199 -8.84 -1.18 -7.10
CA HIS A 199 -8.97 0.28 -7.01
C HIS A 199 -9.20 0.90 -8.39
N ASN A 200 -10.09 1.88 -8.45
CA ASN A 200 -10.48 2.56 -9.68
C ASN A 200 -9.31 3.28 -10.39
N ALA A 201 -8.37 3.88 -9.64
CA ALA A 201 -7.30 4.72 -10.20
C ALA A 201 -5.95 4.01 -10.43
N VAL A 202 -5.67 2.89 -9.75
CA VAL A 202 -4.33 2.26 -9.72
C VAL A 202 -4.37 0.74 -9.79
N VAL A 203 -5.43 0.18 -10.41
CA VAL A 203 -5.72 -1.26 -10.53
C VAL A 203 -6.01 -1.93 -9.18
N GLY A 204 -5.12 -1.80 -8.20
CA GLY A 204 -5.23 -2.41 -6.89
C GLY A 204 -4.53 -1.63 -5.78
N THR A 205 -4.81 -2.03 -4.55
CA THR A 205 -4.11 -1.60 -3.34
C THR A 205 -3.28 -2.77 -2.87
N TYR A 206 -1.96 -2.58 -2.87
CA TYR A 206 -0.96 -3.53 -2.38
C TYR A 206 -0.15 -2.87 -1.24
N SER A 207 0.99 -3.47 -0.88
CA SER A 207 1.88 -2.98 0.18
C SER A 207 2.30 -1.53 0.00
N LEU A 208 2.90 -1.19 -1.15
CA LEU A 208 3.43 0.16 -1.39
C LEU A 208 2.35 1.23 -1.28
N LYS A 209 1.17 0.98 -1.85
CA LYS A 209 0.06 1.94 -1.76
C LYS A 209 -0.43 2.12 -0.33
N ASN A 210 -0.50 1.06 0.46
CA ASN A 210 -0.96 1.14 1.86
C ASN A 210 -0.05 2.05 2.71
N VAL A 211 1.26 2.00 2.48
CA VAL A 211 2.23 2.87 3.14
C VAL A 211 2.17 4.28 2.55
N VAL A 212 2.41 4.41 1.24
CA VAL A 212 2.58 5.70 0.58
C VAL A 212 1.31 6.55 0.70
N MET A 213 0.11 5.96 0.62
CA MET A 213 -1.14 6.71 0.84
C MET A 213 -1.49 6.93 2.31
N GLY A 214 -0.90 6.19 3.23
CA GLY A 214 -0.99 6.44 4.67
C GLY A 214 -0.10 7.60 5.13
N SER A 215 0.94 7.92 4.35
CA SER A 215 1.98 8.88 4.73
C SER A 215 1.61 10.37 4.65
N PRO A 216 0.69 10.86 3.79
CA PRO A 216 0.29 12.25 3.82
C PRO A 216 -0.54 12.58 5.05
N VAL A 217 -0.21 13.68 5.70
CA VAL A 217 -0.86 14.10 6.95
C VAL A 217 -2.34 14.42 6.73
N CYS A 218 -3.18 13.98 7.67
CA CYS A 218 -4.50 14.53 7.89
C CYS A 218 -4.48 15.46 9.11
N HIS A 219 -4.61 16.77 8.90
CA HIS A 219 -4.59 17.80 9.95
C HIS A 219 -5.91 17.89 10.72
N TYR A 220 -6.43 16.76 11.21
CA TYR A 220 -7.75 16.67 11.85
C TYR A 220 -7.87 17.58 13.10
N LYS A 221 -6.75 17.82 13.81
CA LYS A 221 -6.67 18.74 14.97
C LYS A 221 -6.78 20.22 14.59
N ASN A 222 -6.44 20.59 13.34
CA ASN A 222 -6.44 21.98 12.92
C ASN A 222 -7.87 22.45 12.59
N LYS A 223 -8.55 23.02 13.58
CA LYS A 223 -9.94 23.51 13.45
C LYS A 223 -10.10 24.70 12.49
N LYS A 224 -9.01 25.39 12.13
CA LYS A 224 -9.06 26.54 11.20
C LYS A 224 -9.14 26.13 9.74
N LEU A 225 -8.66 24.93 9.40
CA LEU A 225 -8.69 24.41 8.04
C LEU A 225 -10.10 23.91 7.68
N ALA A 226 -10.52 24.17 6.45
CA ALA A 226 -11.71 23.51 5.91
C ALA A 226 -11.46 21.99 5.85
N ASN A 227 -12.52 21.18 5.98
CA ASN A 227 -12.39 19.71 5.98
C ASN A 227 -11.59 19.17 4.78
N ARG A 228 -11.72 19.78 3.60
CA ARG A 228 -10.99 19.38 2.39
C ARG A 228 -9.50 19.73 2.41
N GLU A 229 -9.10 20.72 3.21
CA GLU A 229 -7.71 21.16 3.36
C GLU A 229 -6.98 20.36 4.44
N LYS A 230 -7.72 19.77 5.38
CA LYS A 230 -7.16 18.91 6.42
C LYS A 230 -6.52 17.66 5.85
N ASN A 231 -7.15 17.03 4.87
CA ASN A 231 -6.69 15.74 4.34
C ASN A 231 -5.82 15.88 3.09
N GLU A 232 -4.50 15.82 3.29
CA GLU A 232 -3.55 15.95 2.19
C GLU A 232 -3.46 14.73 1.26
N LYS A 233 -4.03 13.58 1.65
CA LYS A 233 -4.07 12.37 0.81
C LYS A 233 -4.87 12.60 -0.48
N ALA A 234 -5.81 13.54 -0.49
CA ALA A 234 -6.51 13.94 -1.71
C ALA A 234 -5.57 14.59 -2.74
N LYS A 235 -4.48 15.24 -2.31
CA LYS A 235 -3.47 15.83 -3.21
C LYS A 235 -2.75 14.75 -4.03
N MET A 236 -2.51 13.58 -3.45
CA MET A 236 -1.92 12.43 -4.17
C MET A 236 -2.73 12.01 -5.40
N HIS A 237 -4.05 12.26 -5.38
CA HIS A 237 -4.95 11.97 -6.49
C HIS A 237 -5.00 13.10 -7.53
N GLY A 238 -4.19 14.16 -7.41
CA GLY A 238 -4.24 15.33 -8.29
C GLY A 238 -5.07 16.50 -7.71
N GLY A 239 -5.61 16.36 -6.50
CA GLY A 239 -6.37 17.42 -5.82
C GLY A 239 -7.72 17.74 -6.47
N ARG A 240 -8.17 19.00 -6.33
CA ARG A 240 -9.52 19.45 -6.72
C ARG A 240 -9.80 19.31 -8.21
N GLU A 241 -8.78 19.47 -9.05
CA GLU A 241 -8.93 19.46 -10.51
C GLU A 241 -8.67 18.07 -11.13
N SER A 242 -8.49 17.05 -10.29
CA SER A 242 -8.24 15.68 -10.74
C SER A 242 -9.39 15.14 -11.59
N LYS A 243 -9.04 14.44 -12.67
CA LYS A 243 -9.97 13.67 -13.50
C LYS A 243 -9.71 12.17 -13.34
N GLY A 244 -10.25 11.59 -12.26
CA GLY A 244 -10.21 10.15 -12.00
C GLY A 244 -8.92 9.65 -11.35
N GLY A 245 -8.12 10.52 -10.72
CA GLY A 245 -6.94 10.10 -9.96
C GLY A 245 -5.74 9.70 -10.80
N ARG A 246 -5.59 10.24 -12.02
CA ARG A 246 -4.54 9.88 -12.99
C ARG A 246 -3.13 10.13 -12.46
N GLU A 247 -2.99 11.07 -11.54
CA GLU A 247 -1.74 11.47 -10.91
C GLU A 247 -1.29 10.44 -9.86
N LEU A 248 -2.19 9.58 -9.39
CA LEU A 248 -1.95 8.72 -8.23
C LEU A 248 -0.79 7.75 -8.44
N SER A 249 -0.73 7.02 -9.55
CA SER A 249 0.38 6.09 -9.84
C SER A 249 1.72 6.82 -9.82
N TYR A 250 1.78 7.98 -10.46
CA TYR A 250 3.00 8.79 -10.52
C TYR A 250 3.40 9.28 -9.14
N ASN A 251 2.46 9.86 -8.38
CA ASN A 251 2.76 10.38 -7.05
C ASN A 251 3.15 9.28 -6.07
N ILE A 252 2.53 8.09 -6.14
CA ILE A 252 2.96 6.93 -5.36
C ILE A 252 4.41 6.58 -5.68
N PHE A 253 4.75 6.45 -6.96
CA PHE A 253 6.10 6.16 -7.40
C PHE A 253 7.11 7.25 -6.96
N ARG A 254 6.75 8.53 -7.10
CA ARG A 254 7.64 9.63 -6.69
C ARG A 254 7.91 9.66 -5.20
N ILE A 255 6.89 9.44 -4.37
CA ILE A 255 7.08 9.39 -2.92
C ILE A 255 7.90 8.15 -2.53
N ALA A 256 7.69 7.01 -3.18
CA ALA A 256 8.50 5.81 -2.94
C ALA A 256 10.00 6.03 -3.21
N LEU A 257 10.35 6.74 -4.28
CA LEU A 257 11.75 7.09 -4.60
C LEU A 257 12.42 7.99 -3.54
N LEU A 258 11.67 8.57 -2.61
CA LEU A 258 12.23 9.37 -1.52
C LEU A 258 12.67 8.52 -0.31
N GLY A 259 12.47 7.19 -0.35
CA GLY A 259 12.94 6.27 0.67
C GLY A 259 11.84 5.66 1.54
N VAL A 260 10.65 5.41 0.98
CA VAL A 260 9.63 4.56 1.62
C VAL A 260 10.07 3.10 1.60
#